data_AF-A0A972Y979-F1
#
_entry.id   AF-A0A972Y979-F1
#
_cell.length_a   1.000
_cell.length_b   1.000
_cell.length_c   1.000
_cell.angle_alpha   90.00
_cell.angle_beta   90.00
_cell.angle_gamma   90.00
#
_symmetry.space_group_name_H-M   'P 1'
#
loop_
_entity.id
_entity.type
_entity.pdbx_description
1 polymer ?
#
loop_
_entity_poly.entity_id
_entity_poly.type
_entity_poly.pdbx_seq_one_letter_code
_entity_poly.pdbx_strand_id
1 'polypeptide(L)'
;MNSPKDTFDVLIVGAGLSGIGGACQLRRHCPDQSFMILEARAASGGTWDLFRYPGIRSDSDMYTYSYGFKPWKDDSSIADGHKILAYIREAAKEYDVEPHIRFNHKVLSAEWSSRDNLWYVTAERSDTGDTVTFACKFILNCSGYYDYEQGYTPEFEGSDNFKGEIVHAQHWPEDLECRGKRVVVIGSGATAVTLVPSMADETSSLVMLQRSPTFIASVPRNQALATGLRKWLPDSWAFHLTRWKQVFFQIYIYHMSRKRPKDVRKMLLGRVRDELGPDYDVDTHFTPKYDPWDQRLCAVPDGDMFEAIRKGRAEVVTDHIDQFNETGIQLKSGKQLDADIIILATGLNLKFAGGIRYAIDGADVDFTDHYIFRGMMFSDVPNMAFTVGYTNSSWTLKADLTGRYVCRLLKKMAKHGYANVTPRLKGEVGEIPLLDFDAGYVLRSREQFPKQGDRLPWKNYQNYIRDLIGLRFGRLNDEELEFH
;
A
#
# COMPACT_ATOMS: atom_id res chain seq x y z
N MET A 1 -32.14 -17.26 -16.35
CA MET A 1 -32.69 -16.02 -15.75
C MET A 1 -32.37 -16.08 -14.27
N ASN A 2 -31.25 -15.49 -13.86
CA ASN A 2 -30.87 -15.43 -12.44
C ASN A 2 -31.79 -14.43 -11.73
N SER A 3 -32.30 -14.82 -10.56
CA SER A 3 -33.26 -14.01 -9.79
C SER A 3 -32.64 -12.68 -9.33
N PRO A 4 -33.44 -11.59 -9.20
CA PRO A 4 -33.01 -10.26 -8.74
C PRO A 4 -32.64 -10.17 -7.23
N LYS A 5 -32.17 -11.26 -6.60
CA LYS A 5 -31.87 -11.29 -5.15
C LYS A 5 -30.46 -10.78 -4.79
N ASP A 6 -29.53 -10.69 -5.74
CA ASP A 6 -28.12 -10.33 -5.49
C ASP A 6 -27.65 -9.11 -6.30
N THR A 7 -28.54 -8.13 -6.50
CA THR A 7 -28.20 -6.84 -7.12
C THR A 7 -27.93 -5.79 -6.05
N PHE A 8 -26.75 -5.16 -6.10
CA PHE A 8 -26.32 -4.12 -5.15
C PHE A 8 -26.12 -2.77 -5.84
N ASP A 9 -26.23 -1.67 -5.11
CA ASP A 9 -25.86 -0.37 -5.68
C ASP A 9 -24.34 -0.26 -5.84
N VAL A 10 -23.57 -0.73 -4.85
CA VAL A 10 -22.11 -0.73 -4.89
C VAL A 10 -21.54 -2.10 -4.52
N LEU A 11 -20.69 -2.65 -5.37
CA LEU A 11 -19.84 -3.79 -5.02
C LEU A 11 -18.42 -3.31 -4.74
N ILE A 12 -17.89 -3.63 -3.57
CA ILE A 12 -16.52 -3.32 -3.17
C ILE A 12 -15.69 -4.59 -3.29
N VAL A 13 -14.52 -4.49 -3.91
CA VAL A 13 -13.60 -5.63 -4.02
C VAL A 13 -12.44 -5.44 -3.04
N GLY A 14 -12.32 -6.34 -2.06
CA GLY A 14 -11.28 -6.37 -1.02
C GLY A 14 -11.74 -5.75 0.31
N ALA A 15 -11.51 -6.47 1.42
CA ALA A 15 -11.81 -6.05 2.79
C ALA A 15 -10.54 -5.59 3.55
N GLY A 16 -9.61 -4.96 2.82
CA GLY A 16 -8.48 -4.24 3.39
C GLY A 16 -8.82 -2.81 3.84
N LEU A 17 -7.79 -2.05 4.19
CA LEU A 17 -7.89 -0.64 4.61
C LEU A 17 -8.74 0.23 3.65
N SER A 18 -8.55 0.07 2.34
CA SER A 18 -9.31 0.85 1.34
C SER A 18 -10.79 0.46 1.30
N GLY A 19 -11.10 -0.85 1.30
CA GLY A 19 -12.48 -1.33 1.17
C GLY A 19 -13.30 -1.07 2.41
N ILE A 20 -12.73 -1.31 3.60
CA ILE A 20 -13.37 -0.95 4.87
C ILE A 20 -13.56 0.56 4.96
N GLY A 21 -12.55 1.36 4.63
CA GLY A 21 -12.66 2.81 4.60
C GLY A 21 -13.74 3.31 3.63
N GLY A 22 -13.81 2.74 2.42
CA GLY A 22 -14.81 3.04 1.41
C GLY A 22 -16.23 2.70 1.85
N ALA A 23 -16.43 1.52 2.44
CA ALA A 23 -17.71 1.11 3.01
C ALA A 23 -18.15 2.01 4.18
N CYS A 24 -17.23 2.38 5.06
CA CYS A 24 -17.51 3.35 6.12
C CYS A 24 -17.97 4.70 5.53
N GLN A 25 -17.36 5.15 4.43
CA GLN A 25 -17.81 6.37 3.75
C GLN A 25 -19.22 6.21 3.15
N LEU A 26 -19.54 5.06 2.55
CA LEU A 26 -20.89 4.76 2.09
C LEU A 26 -21.90 4.81 3.24
N ARG A 27 -21.64 4.15 4.37
CA ARG A 27 -22.51 4.19 5.55
C ARG A 27 -22.75 5.61 6.07
N ARG A 28 -21.72 6.45 6.07
CA ARG A 28 -21.78 7.83 6.58
C ARG A 28 -22.46 8.81 5.63
N HIS A 29 -22.32 8.61 4.32
CA HIS A 29 -22.72 9.59 3.33
C HIS A 29 -23.86 9.11 2.44
N CYS A 30 -23.96 7.83 2.16
CA CYS A 30 -24.97 7.21 1.31
C CYS A 30 -25.67 6.05 2.05
N PRO A 31 -26.31 6.31 3.22
CA PRO A 31 -26.87 5.25 4.07
C PRO A 31 -27.98 4.42 3.38
N ASP A 32 -28.64 4.99 2.38
CA ASP A 32 -29.72 4.34 1.63
C ASP A 32 -29.21 3.46 0.47
N GLN A 33 -27.90 3.49 0.18
CA GLN A 33 -27.31 2.67 -0.89
C GLN A 33 -26.90 1.30 -0.34
N SER A 34 -27.37 0.25 -1.00
CA SER A 34 -26.96 -1.12 -0.70
C SER A 34 -25.52 -1.38 -1.16
N PHE A 35 -24.74 -2.09 -0.35
CA PHE A 35 -23.41 -2.52 -0.74
C PHE A 35 -23.03 -3.88 -0.19
N MET A 36 -22.04 -4.49 -0.84
CA MET A 36 -21.40 -5.75 -0.44
C MET A 36 -19.89 -5.64 -0.69
N ILE A 37 -19.07 -6.24 0.18
CA ILE A 37 -17.63 -6.38 0.03
C ILE A 37 -17.31 -7.84 -0.26
N LEU A 38 -16.60 -8.13 -1.35
CA LEU A 38 -16.06 -9.47 -1.63
C LEU A 38 -14.58 -9.51 -1.27
N GLU A 39 -14.19 -10.45 -0.40
CA GLU A 39 -12.82 -10.65 0.06
C GLU A 39 -12.39 -12.09 -0.24
N ALA A 40 -11.27 -12.25 -0.94
CA ALA A 40 -10.76 -13.55 -1.36
C ALA A 40 -10.32 -14.43 -0.18
N ARG A 41 -9.87 -13.81 0.91
CA ARG A 41 -9.36 -14.49 2.10
C ARG A 41 -10.47 -14.74 3.13
N ALA A 42 -10.17 -15.59 4.12
CA ALA A 42 -11.05 -15.86 5.26
C ALA A 42 -11.05 -14.75 6.33
N ALA A 43 -10.34 -13.63 6.08
CA ALA A 43 -10.11 -12.59 7.06
C ALA A 43 -10.05 -11.19 6.43
N SER A 44 -10.47 -10.19 7.20
CA SER A 44 -10.35 -8.77 6.85
C SER A 44 -9.02 -8.18 7.33
N GLY A 45 -8.64 -7.03 6.75
CA GLY A 45 -7.43 -6.29 7.12
C GLY A 45 -6.43 -6.12 5.98
N GLY A 46 -6.56 -6.92 4.91
CA GLY A 46 -5.68 -6.87 3.74
C GLY A 46 -4.23 -7.11 4.15
N THR A 47 -3.33 -6.21 3.76
CA THR A 47 -1.89 -6.28 4.03
C THR A 47 -1.55 -6.50 5.51
N TRP A 48 -2.31 -5.88 6.42
CA TRP A 48 -2.08 -5.96 7.87
C TRP A 48 -2.48 -7.30 8.49
N ASP A 49 -3.26 -8.09 7.76
CA ASP A 49 -3.58 -9.47 8.10
C ASP A 49 -2.76 -10.48 7.27
N LEU A 50 -2.28 -10.10 6.09
CA LEU A 50 -1.49 -10.97 5.21
C LEU A 50 -0.09 -11.20 5.77
N PHE A 51 0.63 -10.11 6.04
CA PHE A 51 2.02 -10.19 6.45
C PHE A 51 2.11 -10.47 7.95
N ARG A 52 2.86 -11.52 8.31
CA ARG A 52 2.98 -12.03 9.68
C ARG A 52 4.39 -12.00 10.25
N TYR A 53 5.35 -11.49 9.49
CA TYR A 53 6.74 -11.40 9.93
C TYR A 53 6.91 -10.49 11.16
N PRO A 54 7.91 -10.76 12.03
CA PRO A 54 8.10 -10.01 13.27
C PRO A 54 8.40 -8.53 13.01
N GLY A 55 7.92 -7.70 13.92
CA GLY A 55 8.12 -6.25 13.87
C GLY A 55 7.27 -5.49 12.85
N ILE A 56 6.42 -6.17 12.06
CA ILE A 56 5.58 -5.52 11.04
C ILE A 56 4.91 -4.25 11.56
N ARG A 57 5.08 -3.15 10.82
CA ARG A 57 4.64 -1.80 11.21
C ARG A 57 4.40 -0.92 9.98
N SER A 58 3.80 0.25 10.19
CA SER A 58 3.66 1.28 9.17
C SER A 58 4.86 2.23 9.16
N ASP A 59 5.43 2.51 7.99
CA ASP A 59 6.39 3.60 7.82
C ASP A 59 5.72 4.99 7.72
N SER A 60 4.38 5.03 7.65
CA SER A 60 3.59 6.25 7.76
C SER A 60 3.10 6.47 9.19
N ASP A 61 3.05 7.73 9.62
CA ASP A 61 2.44 8.09 10.89
C ASP A 61 0.93 7.81 10.90
N MET A 62 0.42 7.32 12.02
CA MET A 62 -0.99 7.01 12.18
C MET A 62 -1.90 8.24 12.16
N TYR A 63 -1.38 9.46 12.26
CA TYR A 63 -2.21 10.67 12.13
C TYR A 63 -2.61 10.91 10.68
N THR A 64 -1.78 10.52 9.70
CA THR A 64 -2.13 10.55 8.27
C THR A 64 -2.60 9.20 7.73
N TYR A 65 -2.14 8.09 8.32
CA TYR A 65 -2.48 6.73 7.89
C TYR A 65 -3.80 6.19 8.47
N SER A 66 -4.30 6.72 9.58
CA SER A 66 -5.67 6.41 10.03
C SER A 66 -6.72 7.11 9.17
N TYR A 67 -7.96 6.64 9.25
CA TYR A 67 -9.09 7.28 8.60
C TYR A 67 -9.33 8.67 9.19
N GLY A 68 -9.51 9.67 8.32
CA GLY A 68 -9.75 11.04 8.75
C GLY A 68 -11.04 11.21 9.57
N PHE A 69 -11.90 10.20 9.58
CA PHE A 69 -13.18 10.20 10.26
C PHE A 69 -13.23 9.34 11.54
N LYS A 70 -12.18 8.55 11.82
CA LYS A 70 -12.03 7.76 13.04
C LYS A 70 -10.63 8.06 13.61
N PRO A 71 -10.50 9.02 14.55
CA PRO A 71 -9.22 9.41 15.11
C PRO A 71 -8.41 8.23 15.68
N TRP A 72 -7.10 8.24 15.43
CA TRP A 72 -6.17 7.32 16.08
C TRP A 72 -5.95 7.70 17.54
N LYS A 73 -6.11 6.72 18.45
CA LYS A 73 -6.09 6.95 19.90
C LYS A 73 -4.83 6.46 20.60
N ASP A 74 -4.12 5.50 20.05
CA ASP A 74 -2.84 5.04 20.62
C ASP A 74 -1.80 6.18 20.58
N ASP A 75 -0.80 6.08 21.45
CA ASP A 75 0.30 7.05 21.52
C ASP A 75 1.36 6.78 20.44
N SER A 76 1.43 5.54 19.92
CA SER A 76 2.32 5.17 18.83
C SER A 76 1.92 5.88 17.55
N SER A 77 2.80 6.77 17.08
CA SER A 77 2.78 7.38 15.76
C SER A 77 3.12 6.36 14.68
N ILE A 78 4.20 5.60 14.90
CA ILE A 78 4.57 4.45 14.08
C ILE A 78 4.02 3.23 14.78
N ALA A 79 2.91 2.72 14.27
CA ALA A 79 2.16 1.65 14.93
C ALA A 79 2.51 0.28 14.35
N ASP A 80 2.53 -0.69 15.25
CA ASP A 80 2.67 -2.12 14.92
C ASP A 80 1.45 -2.61 14.13
N GLY A 81 1.66 -3.58 13.26
CA GLY A 81 0.66 -4.09 12.33
C GLY A 81 -0.59 -4.63 13.03
N HIS A 82 -0.44 -5.28 14.18
CA HIS A 82 -1.57 -5.79 14.95
C HIS A 82 -2.49 -4.66 15.47
N LYS A 83 -1.94 -3.51 15.86
CA LYS A 83 -2.74 -2.34 16.28
C LYS A 83 -3.47 -1.72 15.09
N ILE A 84 -2.83 -1.68 13.92
CA ILE A 84 -3.45 -1.19 12.68
C ILE A 84 -4.58 -2.13 12.25
N LEU A 85 -4.35 -3.45 12.32
CA LEU A 85 -5.36 -4.46 12.04
C LEU A 85 -6.57 -4.33 12.97
N ALA A 86 -6.32 -4.19 14.28
CA ALA A 86 -7.37 -3.94 15.27
C ALA A 86 -8.17 -2.67 14.93
N TYR A 87 -7.50 -1.57 14.60
CA TYR A 87 -8.15 -0.32 14.20
C TYR A 87 -9.03 -0.46 12.94
N ILE A 88 -8.59 -1.22 11.94
CA ILE A 88 -9.40 -1.49 10.74
C ILE A 88 -10.66 -2.26 11.11
N ARG A 89 -10.54 -3.31 11.93
CA ARG A 89 -11.68 -4.14 12.38
C ARG A 89 -12.62 -3.34 13.29
N GLU A 90 -12.08 -2.51 14.18
CA GLU A 90 -12.88 -1.59 14.98
C GLU A 90 -13.67 -0.61 14.11
N ALA A 91 -13.07 -0.09 13.03
CA ALA A 91 -13.81 0.76 12.09
C ALA A 91 -14.93 -0.03 11.39
N ALA A 92 -14.64 -1.25 10.94
CA ALA A 92 -15.65 -2.09 10.31
C ALA A 92 -16.84 -2.35 11.25
N LYS A 93 -16.57 -2.62 12.53
CA LYS A 93 -17.59 -2.82 13.57
C LYS A 93 -18.36 -1.53 13.91
N GLU A 94 -17.65 -0.42 14.15
CA GLU A 94 -18.24 0.87 14.56
C GLU A 94 -19.21 1.42 13.51
N TYR A 95 -18.93 1.18 12.22
CA TYR A 95 -19.75 1.67 11.10
C TYR A 95 -20.68 0.59 10.51
N ASP A 96 -20.79 -0.58 11.16
CA ASP A 96 -21.67 -1.68 10.75
C ASP A 96 -21.38 -2.16 9.31
N VAL A 97 -20.11 -2.42 9.03
CA VAL A 97 -19.60 -2.92 7.74
C VAL A 97 -19.42 -4.43 7.74
N GLU A 98 -19.09 -5.04 8.89
CA GLU A 98 -18.79 -6.48 8.99
C GLU A 98 -19.88 -7.41 8.39
N PRO A 99 -21.19 -7.17 8.60
CA PRO A 99 -22.25 -8.03 8.01
C PRO A 99 -22.29 -8.03 6.48
N HIS A 100 -21.70 -6.99 5.87
CA HIS A 100 -21.64 -6.78 4.43
C HIS A 100 -20.37 -7.36 3.78
N ILE A 101 -19.55 -8.10 4.52
CA ILE A 101 -18.38 -8.78 3.98
C ILE A 101 -18.73 -10.23 3.62
N ARG A 102 -18.30 -10.67 2.45
CA ARG A 102 -18.28 -12.08 2.02
C ARG A 102 -16.83 -12.49 1.87
N PHE A 103 -16.35 -13.21 2.89
CA PHE A 103 -15.03 -13.84 2.90
C PHE A 103 -14.99 -15.05 1.97
N ASN A 104 -13.80 -15.47 1.60
CA ASN A 104 -13.56 -16.57 0.67
C ASN A 104 -14.19 -16.36 -0.72
N HIS A 105 -14.45 -15.12 -1.14
CA HIS A 105 -15.00 -14.80 -2.47
C HIS A 105 -13.94 -14.08 -3.30
N LYS A 106 -13.20 -14.85 -4.10
CA LYS A 106 -12.18 -14.34 -5.03
C LYS A 106 -12.86 -13.92 -6.32
N VAL A 107 -12.92 -12.62 -6.58
CA VAL A 107 -13.47 -12.11 -7.85
C VAL A 107 -12.56 -12.53 -9.00
N LEU A 108 -13.14 -13.15 -10.03
CA LEU A 108 -12.45 -13.62 -11.23
C LEU A 108 -12.69 -12.68 -12.41
N SER A 109 -13.95 -12.27 -12.61
CA SER A 109 -14.33 -11.35 -13.68
C SER A 109 -15.40 -10.35 -13.27
N ALA A 110 -15.45 -9.22 -13.98
CA ALA A 110 -16.51 -8.23 -13.91
C ALA A 110 -16.87 -7.74 -15.32
N GLU A 111 -18.14 -7.88 -15.70
CA GLU A 111 -18.60 -7.63 -17.07
C GLU A 111 -19.72 -6.58 -17.05
N TRP A 112 -19.49 -5.43 -17.69
CA TRP A 112 -20.50 -4.40 -17.84
C TRP A 112 -21.47 -4.74 -18.96
N SER A 113 -22.77 -4.57 -18.69
CA SER A 113 -23.82 -4.60 -19.69
C SER A 113 -24.41 -3.21 -19.87
N SER A 114 -24.20 -2.61 -21.04
CA SER A 114 -24.82 -1.32 -21.40
C SER A 114 -26.33 -1.44 -21.57
N ARG A 115 -26.84 -2.63 -21.91
CA ARG A 115 -28.28 -2.91 -21.96
C ARG A 115 -28.92 -2.80 -20.57
N ASP A 116 -28.27 -3.39 -19.56
CA ASP A 116 -28.84 -3.49 -18.21
C ASP A 116 -28.37 -2.35 -17.30
N ASN A 117 -27.33 -1.60 -17.69
CA ASN A 117 -26.61 -0.63 -16.87
C ASN A 117 -26.09 -1.22 -15.55
N LEU A 118 -25.55 -2.44 -15.63
CA LEU A 118 -25.05 -3.20 -14.49
C LEU A 118 -23.71 -3.86 -14.83
N TRP A 119 -22.88 -3.99 -13.80
CA TRP A 119 -21.77 -4.92 -13.76
C TRP A 119 -22.26 -6.28 -13.25
N TYR A 120 -21.92 -7.36 -13.96
CA TYR A 120 -22.05 -8.73 -13.51
C TYR A 120 -20.69 -9.23 -13.04
N VAL A 121 -20.57 -9.57 -11.76
CA VAL A 121 -19.31 -9.90 -11.12
C VAL A 121 -19.30 -11.37 -10.73
N THR A 122 -18.38 -12.11 -11.31
CA THR A 122 -18.20 -13.55 -11.05
C THR A 122 -17.09 -13.74 -10.04
N ALA A 123 -17.38 -14.46 -8.97
CA ALA A 123 -16.43 -14.81 -7.93
C ALA A 123 -16.39 -16.32 -7.71
N GLU A 124 -15.20 -16.84 -7.45
CA GLU A 124 -14.97 -18.19 -6.98
C GLU A 124 -14.94 -18.20 -5.45
N ARG A 125 -15.64 -19.17 -4.87
CA ARG A 125 -15.63 -19.43 -3.46
C ARG A 125 -14.42 -20.30 -3.10
N SER A 126 -13.38 -19.71 -2.49
CA SER A 126 -12.14 -20.43 -2.19
C SER A 126 -12.28 -21.55 -1.14
N ASP A 127 -13.39 -21.59 -0.41
CA ASP A 127 -13.73 -22.65 0.54
C ASP A 127 -14.42 -23.88 -0.08
N THR A 128 -15.00 -23.73 -1.27
CA THR A 128 -15.84 -24.77 -1.92
C THR A 128 -15.47 -25.05 -3.37
N GLY A 129 -14.82 -24.11 -4.06
CA GLY A 129 -14.58 -24.12 -5.51
C GLY A 129 -15.78 -23.68 -6.35
N ASP A 130 -16.91 -23.33 -5.72
CA ASP A 130 -18.12 -22.93 -6.42
C ASP A 130 -17.99 -21.53 -7.02
N THR A 131 -18.52 -21.35 -8.22
CA THR A 131 -18.64 -20.04 -8.85
C THR A 131 -19.99 -19.41 -8.56
N VAL A 132 -19.99 -18.15 -8.13
CA VAL A 132 -21.18 -17.34 -7.86
C VAL A 132 -21.13 -16.03 -8.65
N THR A 133 -22.29 -15.50 -9.01
CA THR A 133 -22.41 -14.24 -9.76
C THR A 133 -23.25 -13.24 -9.00
N PHE A 134 -22.74 -12.02 -8.87
CA PHE A 134 -23.42 -10.85 -8.29
C PHE A 134 -23.71 -9.84 -9.39
N ALA A 135 -24.72 -8.98 -9.19
CA ALA A 135 -24.93 -7.82 -10.04
C ALA A 135 -24.73 -6.53 -9.23
N CYS A 136 -24.18 -5.49 -9.82
CA CYS A 136 -24.11 -4.19 -9.17
C CYS A 136 -24.14 -3.01 -10.12
N LYS A 137 -24.60 -1.85 -9.65
CA LYS A 137 -24.59 -0.62 -10.45
C LYS A 137 -23.20 -0.01 -10.55
N PHE A 138 -22.41 -0.08 -9.47
CA PHE A 138 -21.09 0.55 -9.38
C PHE A 138 -20.05 -0.37 -8.73
N ILE A 139 -18.84 -0.42 -9.27
CA ILE A 139 -17.70 -1.14 -8.67
C ILE A 139 -16.75 -0.15 -8.01
N LEU A 140 -16.44 -0.37 -6.73
CA LEU A 140 -15.32 0.25 -6.05
C LEU A 140 -14.23 -0.80 -5.80
N ASN A 141 -13.25 -0.86 -6.71
CA ASN A 141 -12.12 -1.78 -6.56
C ASN A 141 -11.15 -1.26 -5.50
N CYS A 142 -10.94 -2.08 -4.47
CA CYS A 142 -10.09 -1.82 -3.30
C CYS A 142 -9.14 -2.98 -3.02
N SER A 143 -8.82 -3.80 -4.04
CA SER A 143 -7.98 -5.00 -3.93
C SER A 143 -6.51 -4.69 -3.61
N GLY A 144 -6.12 -3.41 -3.65
CA GLY A 144 -4.72 -3.01 -3.62
C GLY A 144 -4.02 -3.32 -4.93
N TYR A 145 -2.70 -3.31 -4.90
CA TYR A 145 -1.84 -3.46 -6.08
C TYR A 145 -0.74 -4.49 -5.88
N TYR A 146 -0.79 -5.27 -4.79
CA TYR A 146 0.16 -6.34 -4.51
C TYR A 146 -0.43 -7.69 -4.89
N ASP A 147 0.40 -8.56 -5.45
CA ASP A 147 0.07 -9.97 -5.51
C ASP A 147 0.21 -10.58 -4.12
N TYR A 148 -0.88 -11.10 -3.58
CA TYR A 148 -0.91 -11.76 -2.26
C TYR A 148 -0.46 -13.22 -2.34
N GLU A 149 -0.53 -13.84 -3.53
CA GLU A 149 -0.17 -15.24 -3.74
C GLU A 149 1.35 -15.41 -3.81
N GLN A 150 2.07 -14.46 -4.40
CA GLN A 150 3.52 -14.59 -4.59
C GLN A 150 4.29 -13.25 -4.45
N GLY A 151 5.28 -13.25 -3.57
CA GLY A 151 6.27 -12.17 -3.49
C GLY A 151 7.34 -12.27 -4.57
N TYR A 152 8.14 -11.20 -4.74
CA TYR A 152 9.20 -11.22 -5.75
C TYR A 152 10.42 -11.98 -5.23
N THR A 153 10.72 -13.13 -5.83
CA THR A 153 11.92 -13.92 -5.54
C THR A 153 12.82 -13.93 -6.78
N PRO A 154 14.01 -13.29 -6.75
CA PRO A 154 15.01 -13.48 -7.79
C PRO A 154 15.45 -14.94 -7.87
N GLU A 155 15.93 -15.36 -9.04
CA GLU A 155 16.67 -16.61 -9.15
C GLU A 155 18.03 -16.45 -8.46
N PHE A 156 18.36 -17.39 -7.57
CA PHE A 156 19.64 -17.47 -6.89
C PHE A 156 20.32 -18.77 -7.27
N GLU A 157 21.48 -18.67 -7.93
CA GLU A 157 22.29 -19.82 -8.31
C GLU A 157 22.64 -20.64 -7.07
N GLY A 158 22.47 -21.97 -7.16
CA GLY A 158 22.79 -22.89 -6.07
C GLY A 158 21.84 -22.85 -4.87
N SER A 159 20.71 -22.14 -4.93
CA SER A 159 19.76 -22.06 -3.81
C SER A 159 19.23 -23.42 -3.35
N ASP A 160 19.04 -24.36 -4.29
CA ASP A 160 18.66 -25.75 -3.99
C ASP A 160 19.72 -26.54 -3.20
N ASN A 161 20.97 -26.06 -3.18
CA ASN A 161 22.06 -26.70 -2.43
C ASN A 161 22.11 -26.28 -0.95
N PHE A 162 21.43 -25.21 -0.57
CA PHE A 162 21.46 -24.70 0.80
C PHE A 162 20.76 -25.66 1.76
N LYS A 163 21.47 -26.08 2.82
CA LYS A 163 20.95 -27.08 3.77
C LYS A 163 20.10 -26.47 4.89
N GLY A 164 20.10 -25.15 5.01
CA GLY A 164 19.25 -24.41 5.96
C GLY A 164 17.87 -24.09 5.37
N GLU A 165 17.15 -23.19 6.02
CA GLU A 165 15.80 -22.80 5.63
C GLU A 165 15.79 -21.50 4.82
N ILE A 166 15.07 -21.47 3.69
CA ILE A 166 14.82 -20.24 2.92
C ILE A 166 13.36 -19.83 3.10
N VAL A 167 13.15 -18.65 3.70
CA VAL A 167 11.81 -18.14 4.00
C VAL A 167 11.57 -16.84 3.26
N HIS A 168 10.44 -16.73 2.55
CA HIS A 168 10.03 -15.45 1.97
C HIS A 168 9.17 -14.67 2.98
N ALA A 169 9.52 -13.41 3.27
CA ALA A 169 8.90 -12.63 4.34
C ALA A 169 7.38 -12.42 4.16
N GLN A 170 6.88 -12.44 2.92
CA GLN A 170 5.43 -12.38 2.63
C GLN A 170 4.65 -13.58 3.19
N HIS A 171 5.24 -14.77 3.22
CA HIS A 171 4.63 -16.02 3.67
C HIS A 171 5.36 -16.54 4.90
N TRP A 172 5.43 -15.70 5.93
CA TRP A 172 6.14 -16.01 7.16
C TRP A 172 5.55 -17.24 7.87
N PRO A 173 6.33 -18.32 8.11
CA PRO A 173 5.87 -19.49 8.85
C PRO A 173 5.61 -19.17 10.32
N GLU A 174 4.53 -19.71 10.88
CA GLU A 174 4.15 -19.45 12.29
C GLU A 174 5.11 -20.11 13.30
N ASP A 175 5.76 -21.20 12.89
CA ASP A 175 6.64 -22.05 13.69
C ASP A 175 8.14 -21.81 13.42
N LEU A 176 8.51 -20.75 12.70
CA LEU A 176 9.90 -20.44 12.40
C LEU A 176 10.68 -20.05 13.67
N GLU A 177 11.65 -20.89 14.06
CA GLU A 177 12.51 -20.66 15.22
C GLU A 177 13.85 -20.00 14.85
N CYS A 178 13.97 -18.69 15.05
CA CYS A 178 15.21 -17.94 14.78
C CYS A 178 16.18 -17.87 15.97
N ARG A 179 15.77 -18.31 17.17
CA ARG A 179 16.56 -18.14 18.39
C ARG A 179 17.91 -18.88 18.31
N GLY A 180 19.00 -18.15 18.54
CA GLY A 180 20.36 -18.69 18.50
C GLY A 180 20.85 -19.09 17.09
N LYS A 181 20.07 -18.84 16.04
CA LYS A 181 20.43 -19.15 14.65
C LYS A 181 21.21 -18.00 14.00
N ARG A 182 22.02 -18.35 13.00
CA ARG A 182 22.64 -17.39 12.08
C ARG A 182 21.63 -17.08 10.98
N VAL A 183 21.26 -15.82 10.85
CA VAL A 183 20.19 -15.39 9.94
C VAL A 183 20.73 -14.37 8.94
N VAL A 184 20.47 -14.59 7.66
CA VAL A 184 20.74 -13.60 6.60
C VAL A 184 19.42 -13.08 6.03
N VAL A 185 19.15 -11.79 6.16
CA VAL A 185 18.00 -11.11 5.55
C VAL A 185 18.45 -10.47 4.23
N ILE A 186 17.94 -10.96 3.10
CA ILE A 186 18.24 -10.44 1.77
C ILE A 186 17.25 -9.33 1.40
N GLY A 187 17.73 -8.10 1.32
CA GLY A 187 16.95 -6.93 0.93
C GLY A 187 17.30 -5.68 1.74
N SER A 188 16.90 -4.52 1.23
CA SER A 188 17.10 -3.21 1.87
C SER A 188 15.85 -2.35 1.97
N GLY A 189 14.70 -2.89 1.56
CA GLY A 189 13.41 -2.21 1.67
C GLY A 189 12.83 -2.25 3.08
N ALA A 190 11.62 -1.69 3.22
CA ALA A 190 10.91 -1.58 4.49
C ALA A 190 10.80 -2.92 5.24
N THR A 191 10.58 -4.03 4.54
CA THR A 191 10.51 -5.37 5.13
C THR A 191 11.81 -5.75 5.85
N ALA A 192 12.98 -5.54 5.22
CA ALA A 192 14.27 -5.86 5.82
C ALA A 192 14.58 -4.94 7.02
N VAL A 193 14.37 -3.62 6.85
CA VAL A 193 14.54 -2.60 7.90
C VAL A 193 13.59 -2.81 9.09
N THR A 194 12.50 -3.55 8.88
CA THR A 194 11.58 -3.95 9.93
C THR A 194 12.02 -5.21 10.66
N LEU A 195 12.40 -6.24 9.91
CA LEU A 195 12.84 -7.53 10.43
C LEU A 195 14.09 -7.41 11.29
N VAL A 196 15.12 -6.71 10.80
CA VAL A 196 16.45 -6.65 11.43
C VAL A 196 16.39 -6.27 12.91
N PRO A 197 15.83 -5.10 13.30
CA PRO A 197 15.77 -4.73 14.71
C PRO A 197 14.87 -5.66 15.55
N SER A 198 13.83 -6.26 14.94
CA SER A 198 12.92 -7.15 15.67
C SER A 198 13.50 -8.51 16.01
N MET A 199 14.52 -8.95 15.28
CA MET A 199 15.14 -10.27 15.41
C MET A 199 16.52 -10.24 16.07
N ALA A 200 17.18 -9.07 16.08
CA ALA A 200 18.58 -8.92 16.47
C ALA A 200 18.91 -9.45 17.88
N ASP A 201 17.96 -9.40 18.80
CA ASP A 201 18.16 -9.85 20.20
C ASP A 201 17.97 -11.36 20.39
N GLU A 202 17.38 -12.05 19.41
CA GLU A 202 17.08 -13.48 19.51
C GLU A 202 18.07 -14.35 18.71
N THR A 203 18.63 -13.83 17.62
CA THR A 203 19.56 -14.54 16.74
C THR A 203 21.00 -14.57 17.30
N SER A 204 21.79 -15.58 16.93
CA SER A 204 23.23 -15.60 17.28
C SER A 204 24.07 -14.71 16.37
N SER A 205 23.62 -14.52 15.13
CA SER A 205 24.17 -13.57 14.17
C SER A 205 23.06 -13.15 13.21
N LEU A 206 23.00 -11.85 12.88
CA LEU A 206 22.02 -11.31 11.95
C LEU A 206 22.69 -10.39 10.93
N VAL A 207 22.64 -10.78 9.67
CA VAL A 207 23.21 -10.01 8.56
C VAL A 207 22.09 -9.53 7.64
N MET A 208 22.00 -8.23 7.43
CA MET A 208 21.21 -7.65 6.35
C MET A 208 22.06 -7.56 5.09
N LEU A 209 21.85 -8.47 4.15
CA LEU A 209 22.52 -8.46 2.85
C LEU A 209 21.72 -7.62 1.86
N GLN A 210 22.36 -6.59 1.31
CA GLN A 210 21.74 -5.71 0.33
C GLN A 210 22.62 -5.53 -0.91
N ARG A 211 21.97 -5.40 -2.07
CA ARG A 211 22.65 -5.03 -3.32
C ARG A 211 22.84 -3.52 -3.45
N SER A 212 21.85 -2.76 -2.99
CA SER A 212 21.83 -1.31 -3.11
C SER A 212 21.24 -0.72 -1.83
N PRO A 213 21.93 0.21 -1.17
CA PRO A 213 21.41 0.87 0.02
C PRO A 213 20.11 1.61 -0.27
N THR A 214 19.28 1.76 0.76
CA THR A 214 18.08 2.60 0.77
C THR A 214 18.26 3.71 1.80
N PHE A 215 17.62 4.87 1.58
CA PHE A 215 17.63 5.92 2.59
C PHE A 215 16.79 5.51 3.79
N ILE A 216 17.40 5.57 4.97
CA ILE A 216 16.80 5.22 6.25
C ILE A 216 16.76 6.45 7.15
N ALA A 217 15.62 6.69 7.79
CA ALA A 217 15.44 7.77 8.74
C ALA A 217 15.01 7.25 10.11
N SER A 218 15.74 7.67 11.15
CA SER A 218 15.30 7.54 12.54
C SER A 218 14.09 8.47 12.75
N VAL A 219 12.98 7.91 13.21
CA VAL A 219 11.73 8.65 13.47
C VAL A 219 11.21 8.34 14.87
N PRO A 220 10.64 9.32 15.59
CA PRO A 220 10.05 9.05 16.90
C PRO A 220 8.89 8.06 16.80
N ARG A 221 8.88 7.01 17.63
CA ARG A 221 7.76 6.07 17.70
C ARG A 221 6.48 6.76 18.18
N ASN A 222 6.60 7.73 19.08
CA ASN A 222 5.48 8.48 19.67
C ASN A 222 5.44 9.95 19.21
N GLN A 223 4.26 10.56 19.09
CA GLN A 223 4.11 11.99 18.80
C GLN A 223 3.96 12.82 20.08
N ALA A 224 5.06 13.39 20.57
CA ALA A 224 5.06 14.25 21.76
C ALA A 224 4.06 15.42 21.67
N LEU A 225 3.86 15.99 20.46
CA LEU A 225 2.88 17.04 20.23
C LEU A 225 1.45 16.55 20.53
N ALA A 226 1.08 15.38 20.03
CA ALA A 226 -0.27 14.85 20.21
C ALA A 226 -0.55 14.54 21.69
N THR A 227 0.41 13.93 22.38
CA THR A 227 0.33 13.69 23.84
C THR A 227 0.19 15.00 24.62
N GLY A 228 0.88 16.07 24.19
CA GLY A 228 0.74 17.40 24.78
C GLY A 228 -0.63 18.02 24.53
N LEU A 229 -1.14 17.98 23.28
CA LEU A 229 -2.42 18.57 22.91
C LEU A 229 -3.61 17.86 23.55
N ARG A 230 -3.58 16.53 23.68
CA ARG A 230 -4.64 15.72 24.33
C ARG A 230 -4.88 16.11 25.80
N LYS A 231 -3.92 16.75 26.47
CA LYS A 231 -4.10 17.24 27.84
C LYS A 231 -5.06 18.44 27.93
N TRP A 232 -5.23 19.19 26.84
CA TRP A 232 -5.94 20.48 26.84
C TRP A 232 -7.05 20.58 25.79
N LEU A 233 -7.10 19.67 24.83
CA LEU A 233 -8.06 19.66 23.73
C LEU A 233 -8.79 18.32 23.65
N PRO A 234 -10.05 18.30 23.16
CA PRO A 234 -10.72 17.06 22.81
C PRO A 234 -9.88 16.22 21.82
N ASP A 235 -9.94 14.90 21.94
CA ASP A 235 -9.16 13.97 21.12
C ASP A 235 -9.26 14.24 19.61
N SER A 236 -10.45 14.58 19.12
CA SER A 236 -10.68 14.91 17.72
C SER A 236 -9.90 16.14 17.26
N TRP A 237 -9.83 17.19 18.09
CA TRP A 237 -9.07 18.41 17.80
C TRP A 237 -7.57 18.15 17.81
N ALA A 238 -7.07 17.47 18.85
CA ALA A 238 -5.67 17.10 18.96
C ALA A 238 -5.22 16.25 17.75
N PHE A 239 -6.07 15.29 17.35
CA PHE A 239 -5.85 14.45 16.17
C PHE A 239 -5.80 15.26 14.88
N HIS A 240 -6.79 16.11 14.62
CA HIS A 240 -6.86 16.88 13.36
C HIS A 240 -5.71 17.89 13.24
N LEU A 241 -5.33 18.57 14.33
CA LEU A 241 -4.16 19.46 14.34
C LEU A 241 -2.86 18.71 14.05
N THR A 242 -2.66 17.56 14.71
CA THR A 242 -1.47 16.72 14.49
C THR A 242 -1.45 16.17 13.07
N ARG A 243 -2.58 15.68 12.55
CA ARG A 243 -2.72 15.21 11.16
C ARG A 243 -2.32 16.29 10.17
N TRP A 244 -2.81 17.51 10.33
CA TRP A 244 -2.45 18.62 9.43
C TRP A 244 -0.98 18.98 9.51
N LYS A 245 -0.39 19.04 10.72
CA LYS A 245 1.06 19.21 10.87
C LYS A 245 1.83 18.13 10.09
N GLN A 246 1.44 16.87 10.20
CA GLN A 246 2.12 15.76 9.52
C GLN A 246 1.96 15.82 8.00
N VAL A 247 0.76 16.16 7.51
CA VAL A 247 0.53 16.44 6.08
C VAL A 247 1.48 17.54 5.57
N PHE A 248 1.55 18.68 6.26
CA PHE A 248 2.43 19.78 5.85
C PHE A 248 3.91 19.40 5.93
N PHE A 249 4.31 18.63 6.96
CA PHE A 249 5.67 18.15 7.10
C PHE A 249 6.07 17.19 5.97
N GLN A 250 5.22 16.22 5.62
CA GLN A 250 5.45 15.30 4.50
C GLN A 250 5.56 16.07 3.17
N ILE A 251 4.65 17.02 2.91
CA ILE A 251 4.70 17.87 1.71
C ILE A 251 6.00 18.68 1.67
N TYR A 252 6.42 19.26 2.80
CA TYR A 252 7.65 20.03 2.90
C TYR A 252 8.88 19.18 2.61
N ILE A 253 9.02 18.02 3.26
CA ILE A 253 10.16 17.10 3.06
C ILE A 253 10.21 16.61 1.62
N TYR A 254 9.07 16.22 1.03
CA TYR A 254 9.01 15.80 -0.37
C TYR A 254 9.45 16.95 -1.29
N HIS A 255 8.92 18.16 -1.11
CA HIS A 255 9.27 19.31 -1.92
C HIS A 255 10.76 19.68 -1.80
N MET A 256 11.32 19.63 -0.58
CA MET A 256 12.75 19.84 -0.34
C MET A 256 13.60 18.77 -1.01
N SER A 257 13.15 17.52 -1.02
CA SER A 257 13.85 16.42 -1.68
C SER A 257 13.89 16.60 -3.19
N ARG A 258 12.81 17.11 -3.80
CA ARG A 258 12.79 17.45 -5.24
C ARG A 258 13.60 18.71 -5.58
N LYS A 259 13.57 19.73 -4.72
CA LYS A 259 14.17 21.05 -5.01
C LYS A 259 15.65 21.14 -4.61
N ARG A 260 16.06 20.46 -3.54
CA ARG A 260 17.42 20.46 -2.99
C ARG A 260 17.82 19.05 -2.54
N PRO A 261 17.87 18.06 -3.47
CA PRO A 261 18.12 16.66 -3.13
C PRO A 261 19.46 16.45 -2.41
N LYS A 262 20.51 17.19 -2.78
CA LYS A 262 21.84 17.11 -2.16
C LYS A 262 21.83 17.49 -0.67
N ASP A 263 21.06 18.52 -0.30
CA ASP A 263 20.95 18.97 1.09
C ASP A 263 20.22 17.92 1.94
N VAL A 264 19.12 17.38 1.41
CA VAL A 264 18.35 16.33 2.10
C VAL A 264 19.18 15.05 2.24
N ARG A 265 19.91 14.65 1.19
CA ARG A 265 20.86 13.53 1.25
C ARG A 265 21.89 13.75 2.37
N LYS A 266 22.53 14.92 2.41
CA LYS A 266 23.52 15.24 3.45
C LYS A 266 22.90 15.18 4.85
N MET A 267 21.70 15.70 5.03
CA MET A 267 20.97 15.64 6.30
C MET A 267 20.68 14.19 6.73
N LEU A 268 20.13 13.36 5.83
CA LEU A 268 19.78 11.97 6.13
C LEU A 268 21.03 11.15 6.48
N LEU A 269 22.07 11.21 5.65
CA LEU A 269 23.32 10.48 5.90
C LEU A 269 24.08 11.04 7.12
N GLY A 270 23.96 12.33 7.41
CA GLY A 270 24.50 12.93 8.64
C GLY A 270 23.90 12.29 9.88
N ARG A 271 22.56 12.16 9.92
CA ARG A 271 21.88 11.50 11.04
C ARG A 271 22.26 10.02 11.19
N VAL A 272 22.44 9.30 10.09
CA VAL A 272 22.92 7.91 10.14
C VAL A 272 24.33 7.83 10.76
N ARG A 273 25.23 8.77 10.39
CA ARG A 273 26.56 8.86 11.02
C ARG A 273 26.48 9.21 12.51
N ASP A 274 25.56 10.10 12.89
CA ASP A 274 25.36 10.45 14.30
C ASP A 274 24.86 9.24 15.11
N GLU A 275 23.99 8.40 14.52
CA GLU A 275 23.42 7.20 15.16
C GLU A 275 24.43 6.05 15.27
N LEU A 276 25.31 5.87 14.27
CA LEU A 276 26.25 4.73 14.20
C LEU A 276 27.66 5.06 14.72
N GLY A 277 28.03 6.34 14.77
CA GLY A 277 29.36 6.81 15.13
C GLY A 277 30.31 6.93 13.94
N PRO A 278 31.51 7.53 14.17
CA PRO A 278 32.44 7.91 13.11
C PRO A 278 33.15 6.72 12.44
N ASP A 279 33.25 5.57 13.11
CA ASP A 279 34.02 4.42 12.65
C ASP A 279 33.22 3.47 11.72
N TYR A 280 31.90 3.66 11.62
CA TYR A 280 31.05 2.80 10.79
C TYR A 280 31.07 3.26 9.33
N ASP A 281 31.20 2.31 8.39
CA ASP A 281 31.19 2.59 6.95
C ASP A 281 29.76 2.91 6.42
N VAL A 282 29.31 4.13 6.68
CA VAL A 282 28.04 4.67 6.19
C VAL A 282 28.05 4.87 4.66
N ASP A 283 29.22 5.14 4.09
CA ASP A 283 29.36 5.44 2.67
C ASP A 283 29.06 4.19 1.83
N THR A 284 29.49 3.01 2.26
CA THR A 284 29.17 1.74 1.61
C THR A 284 27.77 1.22 1.94
N HIS A 285 27.35 1.31 3.21
CA HIS A 285 26.17 0.60 3.69
C HIS A 285 24.87 1.40 3.72
N PHE A 286 24.93 2.73 3.65
CA PHE A 286 23.73 3.57 3.81
C PHE A 286 23.62 4.69 2.79
N THR A 287 24.48 4.75 1.77
CA THR A 287 24.46 5.79 0.72
C THR A 287 23.89 5.26 -0.60
N PRO A 288 22.61 5.55 -0.91
CA PRO A 288 21.98 5.11 -2.16
C PRO A 288 22.50 5.90 -3.37
N LYS A 289 22.42 5.29 -4.56
CA LYS A 289 22.78 5.94 -5.84
C LYS A 289 21.72 6.90 -6.39
N TYR A 290 20.49 6.83 -5.88
CA TYR A 290 19.35 7.68 -6.27
C TYR A 290 19.14 8.81 -5.25
N ASP A 291 18.34 9.84 -5.57
CA ASP A 291 18.08 10.97 -4.67
C ASP A 291 16.91 10.71 -3.71
N PRO A 292 16.89 11.36 -2.52
CA PRO A 292 15.81 11.15 -1.57
C PRO A 292 14.42 11.31 -2.21
N TRP A 293 13.51 10.38 -1.90
CA TRP A 293 12.15 10.29 -2.48
C TRP A 293 12.02 9.90 -3.96
N ASP A 294 13.10 9.63 -4.70
CA ASP A 294 12.97 8.87 -5.96
C ASP A 294 12.51 7.42 -5.69
N GLN A 295 12.86 6.91 -4.50
CA GLN A 295 12.29 5.72 -3.88
C GLN A 295 11.85 6.02 -2.44
N ARG A 296 11.07 5.12 -1.83
CA ARG A 296 10.45 5.38 -0.51
C ARG A 296 11.56 5.36 0.53
N LEU A 297 11.50 6.30 1.46
CA LEU A 297 12.35 6.28 2.64
C LEU A 297 11.86 5.18 3.59
N CYS A 298 12.78 4.44 4.19
CA CYS A 298 12.44 3.49 5.26
C CYS A 298 12.53 4.19 6.62
N ALA A 299 11.60 3.84 7.51
CA ALA A 299 11.53 4.42 8.85
C ALA A 299 12.03 3.41 9.90
N VAL A 300 12.89 3.90 10.80
CA VAL A 300 13.43 3.15 11.93
C VAL A 300 12.96 3.84 13.21
N PRO A 301 11.96 3.27 13.92
CA PRO A 301 11.42 3.86 15.14
C PRO A 301 12.49 3.96 16.22
N ASP A 302 12.69 5.18 16.73
CA ASP A 302 13.64 5.48 17.81
C ASP A 302 15.08 4.97 17.56
N GLY A 303 15.47 4.78 16.30
CA GLY A 303 16.79 4.29 15.93
C GLY A 303 17.07 2.82 16.24
N ASP A 304 16.03 1.99 16.47
CA ASP A 304 16.16 0.58 16.90
C ASP A 304 17.15 -0.25 16.05
N MET A 305 17.14 -0.11 14.73
CA MET A 305 18.10 -0.75 13.82
C MET A 305 19.54 -0.28 14.06
N PHE A 306 19.75 1.02 14.24
CA PHE A 306 21.09 1.57 14.49
C PHE A 306 21.62 1.15 15.87
N GLU A 307 20.74 1.06 16.86
CA GLU A 307 21.07 0.52 18.18
C GLU A 307 21.52 -0.94 18.09
N ALA A 308 20.79 -1.78 17.34
CA ALA A 308 21.15 -3.19 17.12
C ALA A 308 22.55 -3.32 16.48
N ILE A 309 22.85 -2.47 15.49
CA ILE A 309 24.17 -2.43 14.83
C ILE A 309 25.26 -2.01 15.80
N ARG A 310 25.08 -0.92 16.55
CA ARG A 310 26.09 -0.45 17.52
C ARG A 310 26.37 -1.47 18.63
N LYS A 311 25.38 -2.29 19.00
CA LYS A 311 25.56 -3.37 19.98
C LYS A 311 26.21 -4.62 19.38
N GLY A 312 26.55 -4.63 18.08
CA GLY A 312 27.12 -5.77 17.37
C GLY A 312 26.16 -6.93 17.18
N ARG A 313 24.85 -6.70 17.32
CA ARG A 313 23.80 -7.73 17.18
C ARG A 313 23.32 -7.88 15.74
N ALA A 314 23.57 -6.88 14.90
CA ALA A 314 23.26 -6.91 13.48
C ALA A 314 24.40 -6.27 12.67
N GLU A 315 24.62 -6.78 11.45
CA GLU A 315 25.56 -6.23 10.47
C GLU A 315 24.82 -5.93 9.17
N VAL A 316 25.18 -4.83 8.49
CA VAL A 316 24.73 -4.56 7.11
C VAL A 316 25.88 -4.88 6.18
N VAL A 317 25.62 -5.69 5.17
CA VAL A 317 26.59 -6.05 4.13
C VAL A 317 26.04 -5.59 2.79
N THR A 318 26.79 -4.72 2.11
CA THR A 318 26.47 -4.27 0.74
C THR A 318 27.33 -5.03 -0.26
N ASP A 319 26.73 -5.95 -1.00
CA ASP A 319 27.44 -6.74 -2.01
C ASP A 319 26.49 -7.43 -3.00
N HIS A 320 27.06 -8.16 -3.95
CA HIS A 320 26.35 -9.03 -4.87
C HIS A 320 26.53 -10.50 -4.47
N ILE A 321 25.42 -11.23 -4.50
CA ILE A 321 25.42 -12.69 -4.39
C ILE A 321 26.11 -13.26 -5.63
N ASP A 322 27.03 -14.19 -5.40
CA ASP A 322 27.60 -15.04 -6.46
C ASP A 322 26.73 -16.29 -6.61
N GLN A 323 26.72 -17.13 -5.57
CA GLN A 323 25.90 -18.34 -5.49
C GLN A 323 25.61 -18.70 -4.02
N PHE A 324 24.60 -19.53 -3.81
CA PHE A 324 24.34 -20.20 -2.55
C PHE A 324 25.16 -21.51 -2.52
N ASN A 325 25.57 -21.91 -1.33
CA ASN A 325 26.25 -23.18 -1.08
C ASN A 325 25.59 -23.89 0.11
N GLU A 326 26.15 -25.02 0.51
CA GLU A 326 25.55 -25.85 1.56
C GLU A 326 25.37 -25.14 2.91
N THR A 327 26.20 -24.13 3.23
CA THR A 327 26.26 -23.48 4.54
C THR A 327 25.78 -22.03 4.55
N GLY A 328 25.50 -21.44 3.38
CA GLY A 328 25.04 -20.05 3.28
C GLY A 328 25.25 -19.45 1.89
N ILE A 329 25.78 -18.22 1.86
CA ILE A 329 25.86 -17.39 0.66
C ILE A 329 27.31 -16.98 0.40
N GLN A 330 27.81 -17.31 -0.79
CA GLN A 330 29.07 -16.78 -1.30
C GLN A 330 28.80 -15.45 -2.02
N LEU A 331 29.50 -14.39 -1.61
CA LEU A 331 29.43 -13.08 -2.26
C LEU A 331 30.51 -12.96 -3.34
N LYS A 332 30.27 -12.09 -4.33
CA LYS A 332 31.21 -11.80 -5.42
C LYS A 332 32.51 -11.16 -4.96
N SER A 333 32.53 -10.52 -3.79
CA SER A 333 33.77 -10.05 -3.16
C SER A 333 34.67 -11.17 -2.63
N GLY A 334 34.15 -12.41 -2.56
CA GLY A 334 34.83 -13.53 -1.91
C GLY A 334 34.42 -13.75 -0.45
N LYS A 335 33.67 -12.83 0.19
CA LYS A 335 33.15 -13.03 1.56
C LYS A 335 32.06 -14.12 1.57
N GLN A 336 32.18 -15.04 2.52
CA GLN A 336 31.15 -16.04 2.83
C GLN A 336 30.25 -15.52 3.96
N LEU A 337 28.94 -15.67 3.80
CA LEU A 337 27.94 -15.43 4.84
C LEU A 337 27.30 -16.76 5.22
N ASP A 338 27.73 -17.34 6.34
CA ASP A 338 27.10 -18.57 6.82
C ASP A 338 25.74 -18.28 7.46
N ALA A 339 24.77 -19.12 7.16
CA ALA A 339 23.40 -18.97 7.60
C ALA A 339 22.79 -20.32 7.95
N ASP A 340 21.95 -20.34 8.97
CA ASP A 340 21.02 -21.45 9.21
C ASP A 340 19.65 -21.13 8.58
N ILE A 341 19.31 -19.84 8.47
CA ILE A 341 18.07 -19.33 7.87
C ILE A 341 18.40 -18.16 6.95
N ILE A 342 17.84 -18.16 5.74
CA ILE A 342 17.90 -17.06 4.78
C ILE A 342 16.48 -16.52 4.61
N ILE A 343 16.29 -15.23 4.91
CA ILE A 343 15.00 -14.55 4.76
C ILE A 343 15.02 -13.66 3.52
N LEU A 344 14.12 -13.93 2.59
CA LEU A 344 13.90 -13.13 1.40
C LEU A 344 12.97 -11.97 1.74
N ALA A 345 13.55 -10.78 1.90
CA ALA A 345 12.86 -9.49 1.99
C ALA A 345 12.96 -8.74 0.65
N THR A 346 12.80 -9.48 -0.45
CA THR A 346 13.14 -9.09 -1.83
C THR A 346 12.07 -8.28 -2.55
N GLY A 347 11.00 -7.92 -1.85
CA GLY A 347 9.94 -7.04 -2.34
C GLY A 347 8.70 -7.79 -2.78
N LEU A 348 7.90 -7.15 -3.62
CA LEU A 348 6.54 -7.57 -3.95
C LEU A 348 6.36 -7.64 -5.46
N ASN A 349 5.49 -8.54 -5.92
CA ASN A 349 4.95 -8.47 -7.27
C ASN A 349 3.74 -7.55 -7.27
N LEU A 350 3.60 -6.74 -8.33
CA LEU A 350 2.44 -5.88 -8.47
C LEU A 350 1.36 -6.60 -9.28
N LYS A 351 0.11 -6.44 -8.85
CA LYS A 351 -1.08 -7.01 -9.49
C LYS A 351 -2.16 -5.95 -9.54
N PHE A 352 -2.30 -5.32 -10.70
CA PHE A 352 -3.28 -4.25 -10.88
C PHE A 352 -4.71 -4.78 -10.72
N ALA A 353 -5.55 -4.02 -10.00
CA ALA A 353 -6.97 -4.31 -9.78
C ALA A 353 -7.28 -5.76 -9.33
N GLY A 354 -6.34 -6.44 -8.67
CA GLY A 354 -6.49 -7.81 -8.18
C GLY A 354 -6.33 -8.89 -9.26
N GLY A 355 -5.96 -8.52 -10.49
CA GLY A 355 -5.84 -9.46 -11.62
C GLY A 355 -7.20 -9.96 -12.13
N ILE A 356 -8.26 -9.19 -11.90
CA ILE A 356 -9.62 -9.48 -12.36
C ILE A 356 -9.72 -9.20 -13.85
N ARG A 357 -10.38 -10.09 -14.60
CA ARG A 357 -10.74 -9.82 -16.00
C ARG A 357 -11.94 -8.88 -16.07
N TYR A 358 -11.77 -7.75 -16.74
CA TYR A 358 -12.86 -6.79 -16.96
C TYR A 358 -13.31 -6.82 -18.41
N ALA A 359 -14.62 -6.70 -18.65
CA ALA A 359 -15.18 -6.59 -20.00
C ALA A 359 -16.35 -5.61 -20.06
N ILE A 360 -16.59 -5.02 -21.23
CA ILE A 360 -17.71 -4.12 -21.54
C ILE A 360 -18.43 -4.69 -22.76
N ASP A 361 -19.70 -5.07 -22.60
CA ASP A 361 -20.53 -5.64 -23.67
C ASP A 361 -19.88 -6.82 -24.42
N GLY A 362 -19.11 -7.64 -23.67
CA GLY A 362 -18.40 -8.81 -24.17
C GLY A 362 -16.99 -8.55 -24.72
N ALA A 363 -16.54 -7.30 -24.80
CA ALA A 363 -15.16 -6.96 -25.18
C ALA A 363 -14.28 -6.77 -23.94
N ASP A 364 -13.11 -7.43 -23.92
CA ASP A 364 -12.17 -7.31 -22.81
C ASP A 364 -11.59 -5.89 -22.71
N VAL A 365 -11.41 -5.44 -21.46
CA VAL A 365 -10.81 -4.15 -21.14
C VAL A 365 -9.33 -4.36 -20.81
N ASP A 366 -8.46 -3.84 -21.68
CA ASP A 366 -7.04 -3.70 -21.37
C ASP A 366 -6.79 -2.33 -20.75
N PHE A 367 -6.63 -2.28 -19.42
CA PHE A 367 -6.42 -1.02 -18.71
C PHE A 367 -5.16 -0.27 -19.15
N THR A 368 -4.19 -0.92 -19.78
CA THR A 368 -2.98 -0.25 -20.29
C THR A 368 -3.32 0.77 -21.39
N ASP A 369 -4.43 0.59 -22.09
CA ASP A 369 -4.93 1.53 -23.11
C ASP A 369 -5.76 2.70 -22.53
N HIS A 370 -6.11 2.65 -21.24
CA HIS A 370 -6.99 3.62 -20.60
C HIS A 370 -6.24 4.65 -19.77
N TYR A 371 -6.79 5.87 -19.70
CA TYR A 371 -6.28 6.95 -18.87
C TYR A 371 -7.01 7.04 -17.54
N ILE A 372 -6.28 7.34 -16.46
CA ILE A 372 -6.89 7.51 -15.14
C ILE A 372 -7.55 8.89 -15.01
N PHE A 373 -8.86 8.89 -14.76
CA PHE A 373 -9.61 10.10 -14.43
C PHE A 373 -9.55 10.36 -12.92
N ARG A 374 -9.02 11.53 -12.55
CA ARG A 374 -8.84 12.03 -11.17
C ARG A 374 -8.07 11.07 -10.25
N GLY A 375 -7.27 10.18 -10.85
CA GLY A 375 -6.53 9.15 -10.14
C GLY A 375 -7.40 8.04 -9.53
N MET A 376 -8.65 7.87 -10.00
CA MET A 376 -9.55 6.86 -9.43
C MET A 376 -10.57 6.23 -10.39
N MET A 377 -10.90 6.82 -11.55
CA MET A 377 -11.75 6.19 -12.58
C MET A 377 -10.94 6.01 -13.86
N PHE A 378 -11.51 5.39 -14.90
CA PHE A 378 -10.81 5.14 -16.16
C PHE A 378 -11.58 5.75 -17.33
N SER A 379 -10.87 6.20 -18.37
CA SER A 379 -11.50 6.59 -19.62
C SER A 379 -12.33 5.43 -20.15
N ASP A 380 -13.54 5.71 -20.64
CA ASP A 380 -14.39 4.75 -21.35
C ASP A 380 -14.89 3.54 -20.53
N VAL A 381 -14.59 3.49 -19.22
CA VAL A 381 -15.09 2.45 -18.30
C VAL A 381 -16.23 3.03 -17.44
N PRO A 382 -17.47 2.53 -17.59
CA PRO A 382 -18.63 3.04 -16.86
C PRO A 382 -18.65 2.58 -15.40
N ASN A 383 -19.14 3.45 -14.51
CA ASN A 383 -19.49 3.10 -13.12
C ASN A 383 -18.42 2.32 -12.33
N MET A 384 -17.14 2.60 -12.58
CA MET A 384 -16.04 1.93 -11.89
C MET A 384 -15.08 2.97 -11.32
N ALA A 385 -14.72 2.78 -10.05
CA ALA A 385 -13.61 3.46 -9.42
C ALA A 385 -12.62 2.46 -8.81
N PHE A 386 -11.36 2.85 -8.75
CA PHE A 386 -10.23 2.14 -8.17
C PHE A 386 -9.56 3.02 -7.12
N THR A 387 -9.19 2.41 -5.99
CA THR A 387 -8.47 3.12 -4.94
C THR A 387 -6.98 2.86 -5.03
N VAL A 388 -6.22 3.91 -5.40
CA VAL A 388 -4.77 3.96 -5.29
C VAL A 388 -4.35 5.08 -4.34
N GLY A 389 -3.37 4.82 -3.49
CA GLY A 389 -2.79 5.80 -2.58
C GLY A 389 -1.82 6.77 -3.25
N TYR A 390 -1.19 7.62 -2.44
CA TYR A 390 -0.05 8.43 -2.87
C TYR A 390 1.25 7.61 -2.85
N THR A 391 2.20 7.97 -3.72
CA THR A 391 3.57 7.44 -3.66
C THR A 391 4.40 8.14 -2.58
N ASN A 392 4.12 9.45 -2.37
CA ASN A 392 4.87 10.37 -1.50
C ASN A 392 4.15 10.74 -0.18
N SER A 393 3.03 10.10 0.14
CA SER A 393 2.23 10.38 1.34
C SER A 393 1.45 9.13 1.73
N SER A 394 0.83 9.16 2.92
CA SER A 394 0.08 8.01 3.42
C SER A 394 -1.08 7.60 2.50
N TRP A 395 -1.22 6.30 2.29
CA TRP A 395 -2.23 5.67 1.44
C TRP A 395 -3.66 6.15 1.76
N THR A 396 -4.01 6.15 3.05
CA THR A 396 -5.37 6.43 3.54
C THR A 396 -5.86 7.84 3.24
N LEU A 397 -4.96 8.80 3.04
CA LEU A 397 -5.32 10.16 2.64
C LEU A 397 -6.08 10.16 1.31
N LYS A 398 -5.55 9.46 0.29
CA LYS A 398 -6.20 9.37 -1.02
C LYS A 398 -7.41 8.44 -0.97
N ALA A 399 -7.32 7.31 -0.26
CA ALA A 399 -8.45 6.38 -0.11
C ALA A 399 -9.70 7.07 0.49
N ASP A 400 -9.53 7.92 1.51
CA ASP A 400 -10.61 8.73 2.09
C ASP A 400 -11.25 9.68 1.07
N LEU A 401 -10.43 10.31 0.22
CA LEU A 401 -10.89 11.22 -0.82
C LEU A 401 -11.63 10.48 -1.94
N THR A 402 -11.13 9.33 -2.37
CA THR A 402 -11.78 8.47 -3.37
C THR A 402 -13.14 8.02 -2.87
N GLY A 403 -13.23 7.45 -1.66
CA GLY A 403 -14.51 7.01 -1.09
C GLY A 403 -15.54 8.15 -0.98
N ARG A 404 -15.12 9.34 -0.55
CA ARG A 404 -15.99 10.52 -0.53
C ARG A 404 -16.41 10.99 -1.92
N TYR A 405 -15.50 11.01 -2.89
CA TYR A 405 -15.81 11.40 -4.26
C TYR A 405 -16.87 10.48 -4.85
N VAL A 406 -16.70 9.16 -4.69
CA VAL A 406 -17.68 8.15 -5.12
C VAL A 406 -19.04 8.38 -4.44
N CYS A 407 -19.09 8.64 -3.13
CA CYS A 407 -20.35 8.98 -2.45
C CYS A 407 -21.04 10.21 -3.06
N ARG A 408 -20.29 11.25 -3.41
CA ARG A 408 -20.83 12.46 -4.06
C ARG A 408 -21.34 12.15 -5.47
N LEU A 409 -20.63 11.29 -6.20
CA LEU A 409 -21.01 10.84 -7.53
C LEU A 409 -22.31 10.05 -7.51
N LEU A 410 -22.42 9.05 -6.64
CA LEU A 410 -23.63 8.24 -6.43
C LEU A 410 -24.83 9.10 -6.04
N LYS A 411 -24.64 10.09 -5.15
CA LYS A 411 -25.71 11.05 -4.81
C LYS A 411 -26.18 11.87 -6.00
N LYS A 412 -25.25 12.33 -6.84
CA LYS A 412 -25.59 13.06 -8.06
C LYS A 412 -26.40 12.16 -9.00
N MET A 413 -25.93 10.93 -9.23
CA MET A 413 -26.63 9.95 -10.06
C MET A 413 -28.05 9.70 -9.55
N ALA A 414 -28.20 9.37 -8.26
CA ALA A 414 -29.51 9.13 -7.65
C ALA A 414 -30.44 10.36 -7.72
N LYS A 415 -29.92 11.56 -7.46
CA LYS A 415 -30.71 12.82 -7.51
C LYS A 415 -31.27 13.10 -8.92
N HIS A 416 -30.51 12.77 -9.95
CA HIS A 416 -30.83 13.10 -11.33
C HIS A 416 -31.37 11.91 -12.14
N GLY A 417 -31.45 10.72 -11.54
CA GLY A 417 -31.93 9.51 -12.20
C GLY A 417 -30.95 8.93 -13.22
N TYR A 418 -29.65 9.24 -13.12
CA TYR A 418 -28.64 8.67 -14.01
C TYR A 418 -28.36 7.21 -13.66
N ALA A 419 -28.37 6.35 -14.66
CA ALA A 419 -28.04 4.94 -14.57
C ALA A 419 -26.52 4.72 -14.62
N ASN A 420 -25.80 5.51 -15.42
CA ASN A 420 -24.36 5.37 -15.51
C ASN A 420 -23.61 6.71 -15.62
N VAL A 421 -22.32 6.64 -15.30
CA VAL A 421 -21.35 7.71 -15.47
C VAL A 421 -20.06 7.16 -16.03
N THR A 422 -19.55 7.81 -17.08
CA THR A 422 -18.35 7.37 -17.81
C THR A 422 -17.43 8.56 -18.07
N PRO A 423 -16.16 8.51 -17.64
CA PRO A 423 -15.17 9.47 -18.07
C PRO A 423 -14.87 9.31 -19.57
N ARG A 424 -14.93 10.39 -20.35
CA ARG A 424 -14.58 10.38 -21.80
C ARG A 424 -13.46 11.36 -22.07
N LEU A 425 -12.34 10.86 -22.59
CA LEU A 425 -11.20 11.68 -22.97
C LEU A 425 -11.59 12.60 -24.13
N LYS A 426 -11.49 13.93 -23.94
CA LYS A 426 -11.77 14.93 -24.97
C LYS A 426 -10.51 15.74 -25.26
N GLY A 427 -10.12 15.80 -26.53
CA GLY A 427 -8.89 16.49 -26.95
C GLY A 427 -7.61 15.72 -26.59
N GLU A 428 -6.47 16.37 -26.79
CA GLU A 428 -5.15 15.75 -26.57
C GLU A 428 -4.74 15.76 -25.09
N VAL A 429 -4.07 14.68 -24.67
CA VAL A 429 -3.49 14.50 -23.34
C VAL A 429 -2.15 13.81 -23.50
N GLY A 430 -1.10 14.36 -22.90
CA GLY A 430 0.22 13.73 -22.88
C GLY A 430 0.22 12.44 -22.05
N GLU A 431 0.98 11.44 -22.47
CA GLU A 431 1.08 10.17 -21.76
C GLU A 431 2.17 10.23 -20.67
N ILE A 432 1.77 9.96 -19.43
CA ILE A 432 2.64 9.88 -18.27
C ILE A 432 2.34 8.55 -17.54
N PRO A 433 3.34 7.88 -16.96
CA PRO A 433 3.11 6.66 -16.18
C PRO A 433 2.30 6.93 -14.93
N LEU A 434 1.35 6.07 -14.56
CA LEU A 434 0.54 6.24 -13.34
C LEU A 434 1.41 6.35 -12.07
N LEU A 435 2.37 5.44 -11.94
CA LEU A 435 3.33 5.40 -10.83
C LEU A 435 4.66 5.98 -11.30
N ASP A 436 4.82 7.28 -11.11
CA ASP A 436 6.07 8.00 -11.38
C ASP A 436 7.06 7.77 -10.21
N PHE A 437 7.63 6.55 -10.15
CA PHE A 437 8.45 6.08 -9.04
C PHE A 437 9.56 5.12 -9.47
N ASP A 438 10.82 5.42 -9.14
CA ASP A 438 12.01 4.69 -9.61
C ASP A 438 12.37 3.49 -8.72
N ALA A 439 11.36 2.80 -8.19
CA ALA A 439 11.55 1.56 -7.44
C ALA A 439 11.52 0.36 -8.38
N GLY A 440 12.44 -0.59 -8.21
CA GLY A 440 12.59 -1.73 -9.12
C GLY A 440 11.31 -2.56 -9.31
N TYR A 441 10.49 -2.71 -8.27
CA TYR A 441 9.21 -3.43 -8.37
C TYR A 441 8.14 -2.67 -9.17
N VAL A 442 8.19 -1.33 -9.21
CA VAL A 442 7.30 -0.51 -10.04
C VAL A 442 7.74 -0.58 -11.49
N LEU A 443 9.05 -0.43 -11.74
CA LEU A 443 9.60 -0.46 -13.10
C LEU A 443 9.30 -1.78 -13.82
N ARG A 444 9.36 -2.92 -13.13
CA ARG A 444 9.05 -4.24 -13.69
C ARG A 444 7.59 -4.42 -14.13
N SER A 445 6.66 -3.67 -13.54
CA SER A 445 5.23 -3.83 -13.80
C SER A 445 4.60 -2.64 -14.50
N ARG A 446 5.36 -1.59 -14.82
CA ARG A 446 4.85 -0.31 -15.33
C ARG A 446 3.98 -0.45 -16.59
N GLU A 447 4.32 -1.39 -17.46
CA GLU A 447 3.57 -1.68 -18.69
C GLU A 447 2.24 -2.39 -18.45
N GLN A 448 1.94 -2.82 -17.21
CA GLN A 448 0.70 -3.49 -16.83
C GLN A 448 -0.30 -2.55 -16.14
N PHE A 449 0.05 -1.26 -16.00
CA PHE A 449 -0.79 -0.27 -15.34
C PHE A 449 -1.40 0.70 -16.36
N PRO A 450 -2.55 1.32 -16.02
CA PRO A 450 -3.15 2.35 -16.87
C PRO A 450 -2.27 3.59 -16.96
N LYS A 451 -2.54 4.39 -17.99
CA LYS A 451 -1.86 5.65 -18.26
C LYS A 451 -2.41 6.76 -17.36
N GLN A 452 -1.62 7.80 -17.14
CA GLN A 452 -2.13 9.08 -16.67
C GLN A 452 -1.76 10.19 -17.66
N GLY A 453 -2.51 11.28 -17.58
CA GLY A 453 -2.36 12.47 -18.37
C GLY A 453 -1.42 13.52 -17.78
N ASP A 454 -1.08 14.51 -18.59
CA ASP A 454 -0.33 15.70 -18.19
C ASP A 454 -1.20 16.84 -17.63
N ARG A 455 -2.52 16.79 -17.84
CA ARG A 455 -3.52 17.78 -17.37
C ARG A 455 -4.67 17.17 -16.57
N LEU A 456 -5.37 18.01 -15.80
CA LEU A 456 -6.67 17.64 -15.22
C LEU A 456 -7.73 17.46 -16.32
N PRO A 457 -8.74 16.60 -16.10
CA PRO A 457 -8.93 15.69 -14.96
C PRO A 457 -8.13 14.38 -15.07
N TRP A 458 -7.37 14.16 -16.15
CA TRP A 458 -6.64 12.91 -16.45
C TRP A 458 -5.34 12.71 -15.67
N LYS A 459 -5.05 13.55 -14.69
CA LYS A 459 -3.81 13.54 -13.91
C LYS A 459 -4.07 13.21 -12.45
N ASN A 460 -3.23 12.35 -11.87
CA ASN A 460 -3.22 12.12 -10.43
C ASN A 460 -2.18 13.02 -9.77
N TYR A 461 -2.62 14.04 -9.02
CA TYR A 461 -1.67 14.83 -8.25
C TYR A 461 -1.15 14.03 -7.06
N GLN A 462 0.17 13.87 -6.97
CA GLN A 462 0.85 13.42 -5.74
C GLN A 462 0.87 14.56 -4.69
N ASN A 463 -0.29 15.16 -4.42
CA ASN A 463 -0.46 16.28 -3.49
C ASN A 463 -1.85 16.26 -2.84
N TYR A 464 -1.88 15.93 -1.56
CA TYR A 464 -3.12 15.78 -0.81
C TYR A 464 -3.97 17.07 -0.73
N ILE A 465 -3.37 18.26 -0.64
CA ILE A 465 -4.14 19.50 -0.50
C ILE A 465 -4.89 19.82 -1.79
N ARG A 466 -4.21 19.71 -2.94
CA ARG A 466 -4.83 19.91 -4.25
C ARG A 466 -5.98 18.93 -4.48
N ASP A 467 -5.74 17.66 -4.17
CA ASP A 467 -6.76 16.62 -4.27
C ASP A 467 -7.91 16.82 -3.27
N LEU A 468 -7.64 17.25 -2.04
CA LEU A 468 -8.69 17.55 -1.08
C LEU A 468 -9.61 18.64 -1.62
N ILE A 469 -9.06 19.72 -2.18
CA ILE A 469 -9.86 20.80 -2.78
C ILE A 469 -10.66 20.27 -3.96
N GLY A 470 -10.02 19.58 -4.91
CA GLY A 470 -10.67 19.09 -6.13
C GLY A 470 -11.71 18.01 -5.89
N LEU A 471 -11.39 17.00 -5.07
CA LEU A 471 -12.21 15.80 -4.90
C LEU A 471 -13.28 15.97 -3.83
N ARG A 472 -13.00 16.70 -2.74
CA ARG A 472 -13.96 16.88 -1.65
C ARG A 472 -14.90 18.05 -1.89
N PHE A 473 -14.38 19.16 -2.41
CA PHE A 473 -15.12 20.43 -2.51
C PHE A 473 -15.40 20.86 -3.96
N GLY A 474 -14.62 20.40 -4.93
CA GLY A 474 -14.80 20.70 -6.35
C GLY A 474 -16.13 20.18 -6.89
N ARG A 475 -16.72 20.88 -7.86
CA ARG A 475 -18.00 20.50 -8.48
C ARG A 475 -17.83 19.24 -9.35
N LEU A 476 -18.88 18.43 -9.45
CA LEU A 476 -18.94 17.24 -10.32
C LEU A 476 -19.51 17.61 -11.69
N ASN A 477 -18.86 18.54 -12.40
CA ASN A 477 -19.31 19.07 -13.69
C ASN A 477 -18.17 19.13 -14.72
N ASP A 478 -17.19 18.23 -14.57
CA ASP A 478 -16.18 18.01 -15.60
C ASP A 478 -16.88 17.67 -16.93
N GLU A 479 -16.56 18.38 -18.01
CA GLU A 479 -17.14 18.14 -19.34
C GLU A 479 -16.80 16.75 -19.91
N GLU A 480 -15.71 16.19 -19.41
CA GLU A 480 -15.19 14.85 -19.70
C GLU A 480 -15.80 13.77 -18.80
N LEU A 481 -16.87 14.08 -18.04
CA LEU A 481 -17.62 13.12 -17.23
C LEU A 481 -19.08 13.06 -17.71
N GLU A 482 -19.41 12.03 -18.47
CA GLU A 482 -20.71 11.85 -19.12
C GLU A 482 -21.67 11.06 -18.23
N PHE A 483 -22.92 11.51 -18.13
CA PHE A 483 -23.96 10.89 -17.32
C PHE A 483 -25.13 10.50 -18.22
N HIS A 484 -25.63 9.27 -18.08
CA HIS A 484 -26.74 8.73 -18.86
C HIS A 484 -27.86 8.21 -17.98
#